data_AF-A0A7W1HSE2-F1
#
_entry.id   AF-A0A7W1HSE2-F1
#
_cell.length_a   1.000
_cell.length_b   1.000
_cell.length_c   1.000
_cell.angle_alpha   90.00
_cell.angle_beta   90.00
_cell.angle_gamma   90.00
#
_symmetry.space_group_name_H-M   'P 1'
#
loop_
_entity.id
_entity.type
_entity.pdbx_description
1 polymer ?
#
loop_
_entity_poly.entity_id
_entity_poly.type
_entity_poly.pdbx_seq_one_letter_code
_entity_poly.pdbx_strand_id
1 'polypeptide(L)' 'MPPLLKVSDVAELLQVTPAFVYGHARELGAFKVGRHLRFARSDVEAWLEPRRLGEPS' A
#
# COMPACT_ATOMS: atom_id res chain seq x y z
N MET A 1 -14.15 -11.84 4.10
CA MET A 1 -12.89 -11.14 4.45
C MET A 1 -12.23 -10.74 3.14
N PRO A 2 -11.99 -9.45 2.88
CA PRO A 2 -11.25 -9.04 1.68
C PRO A 2 -9.83 -9.66 1.72
N PRO A 3 -9.26 -10.05 0.57
CA PRO A 3 -7.94 -10.66 0.51
C PRO A 3 -6.87 -9.65 0.96
N LEU A 4 -5.92 -10.13 1.79
CA LEU A 4 -4.78 -9.33 2.25
C LEU A 4 -3.68 -9.32 1.20
N LEU A 5 -3.30 -8.11 0.77
CA LEU A 5 -2.23 -7.89 -0.19
C LEU A 5 -0.87 -8.10 0.47
N LYS A 6 0.07 -8.69 -0.27
CA LYS A 6 1.49 -8.74 0.09
C LYS A 6 2.17 -7.49 -0.47
N VAL A 7 3.43 -7.27 -0.07
CA VAL A 7 4.26 -6.19 -0.59
C VAL A 7 4.26 -6.15 -2.13
N SER A 8 4.40 -7.31 -2.79
CA SER A 8 4.38 -7.39 -4.27
C SER A 8 3.04 -6.95 -4.85
N ASP A 9 1.93 -7.40 -4.29
CA ASP A 9 0.60 -7.01 -4.77
C ASP A 9 0.36 -5.50 -4.62
N VAL A 10 0.86 -4.89 -3.53
CA VAL A 10 0.79 -3.44 -3.31
C VAL A 10 1.71 -2.69 -4.28
N ALA A 11 2.91 -3.21 -4.53
CA ALA A 11 3.85 -2.64 -5.48
C ALA A 11 3.26 -2.62 -6.90
N GLU A 12 2.63 -3.71 -7.32
CA GLU A 12 1.94 -3.81 -8.60
C GLU A 12 0.70 -2.90 -8.65
N LEU A 13 -0.09 -2.84 -7.57
CA LEU A 13 -1.28 -1.98 -7.51
C LEU A 13 -0.92 -0.49 -7.64
N LEU A 14 0.16 -0.07 -6.96
CA LEU A 14 0.64 1.30 -6.97
C LEU A 14 1.57 1.60 -8.17
N GLN A 15 1.95 0.59 -8.95
CA GLN A 15 2.97 0.68 -10.00
C GLN A 15 4.31 1.26 -9.49
N VAL A 16 4.72 0.86 -8.28
CA VAL A 16 5.96 1.29 -7.62
C VAL A 16 6.87 0.09 -7.33
N THR A 17 8.08 0.36 -6.85
CA THR A 17 9.00 -0.71 -6.45
C THR A 17 8.63 -1.31 -5.08
N PRO A 18 8.92 -2.60 -4.82
CA PRO A 18 8.74 -3.20 -3.50
C PRO A 18 9.51 -2.45 -2.40
N ALA A 19 10.67 -1.87 -2.73
CA ALA A 19 11.45 -1.06 -1.81
C ALA A 19 10.70 0.20 -1.35
N PHE A 20 9.97 0.86 -2.26
CA PHE A 20 9.10 1.99 -1.91
C PHE A 20 8.01 1.57 -0.92
N VAL A 21 7.37 0.41 -1.17
CA VAL A 21 6.35 -0.15 -0.26
C VAL A 21 6.92 -0.48 1.11
N TYR A 22 8.15 -1.01 1.19
CA TYR A 22 8.81 -1.23 2.48
C TYR A 22 9.09 0.08 3.23
N GLY A 23 9.53 1.13 2.52
CA GLY A 23 9.79 2.45 3.11
C GLY A 23 8.53 3.14 3.62
N HIS A 24 7.39 2.94 2.93
CA HIS A 24 6.11 3.58 3.24
C HIS A 24 5.10 2.60 3.87
N ALA A 25 5.55 1.45 4.37
CA ALA A 25 4.68 0.39 4.84
C ALA A 25 3.69 0.90 5.91
N ARG A 26 4.17 1.74 6.82
CA ARG A 26 3.33 2.32 7.89
C ARG A 26 2.25 3.26 7.35
N GLU A 27 2.57 4.06 6.34
CA GLU A 27 1.62 5.00 5.71
C GLU A 27 0.57 4.28 4.87
N LEU A 28 0.94 3.14 4.28
CA LEU A 28 0.06 2.27 3.50
C LEU A 28 -0.82 1.36 4.37
N GLY A 29 -0.81 1.52 5.69
CA GLY A 29 -1.59 0.70 6.61
C GLY A 29 -1.07 -0.73 6.78
N ALA A 30 0.24 -0.96 6.61
CA ALA A 30 0.81 -2.28 6.80
C ALA A 30 0.60 -2.78 8.23
N PHE A 31 0.18 -4.03 8.36
CA PHE A 31 0.16 -4.75 9.62
C PHE A 31 0.91 -6.07 9.51
N LYS A 32 1.49 -6.49 10.63
CA LYS A 32 2.36 -7.65 10.70
C LYS A 32 1.55 -8.89 11.00
N VAL A 33 1.62 -9.87 10.10
CA VAL A 33 1.02 -11.20 10.28
C VAL A 33 2.17 -12.21 10.34
N GLY A 34 2.56 -12.57 11.57
CA GLY A 34 3.74 -13.37 11.84
C GLY A 34 5.02 -12.69 11.34
N ARG A 35 5.66 -13.28 10.32
CA ARG A 35 6.88 -12.76 9.67
C ARG A 35 6.59 -11.74 8.56
N HIS A 36 5.37 -11.69 8.05
CA HIS A 36 5.07 -11.01 6.79
C HIS A 36 4.27 -9.73 7.03
N LEU A 37 4.59 -8.69 6.26
CA LEU A 37 3.75 -7.48 6.17
C LEU A 37 2.58 -7.76 5.23
N ARG A 38 1.39 -7.37 5.67
CA ARG A 38 0.14 -7.48 4.95
C ARG A 38 -0.57 -6.14 4.92
N PHE A 39 -1.34 -5.93 3.87
CA PHE A 39 -2.04 -4.68 3.61
C PHE A 39 -3.49 -4.99 3.27
N ALA A 40 -4.43 -4.21 3.81
CA ALA A 40 -5.78 -4.23 3.32
C ALA A 40 -5.84 -3.38 2.05
N ARG A 41 -6.57 -3.86 1.02
CA ARG A 41 -6.76 -3.09 -0.21
C ARG A 41 -7.35 -1.70 0.06
N SER A 42 -8.31 -1.61 0.97
CA SER A 42 -8.97 -0.34 1.31
C SER A 42 -8.01 0.69 1.91
N ASP A 43 -7.03 0.27 2.73
CA ASP A 43 -6.02 1.19 3.27
C ASP A 43 -5.09 1.72 2.16
N VAL A 44 -4.68 0.84 1.24
CA VAL A 44 -3.84 1.22 0.09
C VAL A 44 -4.58 2.16 -0.86
N GLU A 45 -5.88 1.94 -1.07
CA GLU A 45 -6.74 2.79 -1.91
C GLU A 45 -7.01 4.14 -1.24
N ALA A 46 -7.28 4.16 0.08
CA ALA A 46 -7.43 5.40 0.85
C ALA A 46 -6.16 6.27 0.84
N TRP A 47 -4.98 5.66 0.76
CA TRP A 47 -3.73 6.38 0.58
C TRP A 47 -3.59 7.03 -0.82
N LEU A 48 -4.24 6.47 -1.85
CA LEU A 48 -4.29 7.03 -3.20
C LEU A 48 -5.28 8.18 -3.34
N GLU A 49 -6.40 8.16 -2.61
CA GLU A 49 -7.45 9.20 -2.67
C GLU A 49 -6.92 10.64 -2.58
N PRO A 50 -6.08 11.02 -1.59
CA PRO A 50 -5.55 12.37 -1.51
C PRO A 50 -4.54 12.71 -2.62
N ARG A 51 -3.90 11.72 -3.25
CA ARG A 51 -2.90 11.92 -4.32
C ARG A 51 -3.52 12.00 -5.71
N ARG A 52 -4.73 11.45 -5.88
CA ARG A 52 -5.51 11.54 -7.12
C ARG A 52 -6.06 12.94 -7.38
N LEU A 53 -6.21 13.75 -6.33
CA LEU A 53 -6.79 15.09 -6.44
C LEU A 53 -5.85 16.13 -7.08
N GLY A 54 -4.58 15.78 -7.34
CA GLY A 54 -3.65 16.60 -8.12
C GLY A 54 -3.68 18.09 -7.77
N GLU A 55 -2.77 18.55 -6.91
CA GLU A 55 -2.24 19.90 -7.13
C GLU A 55 -1.21 19.77 -8.26
N PRO A 56 -1.53 20.12 -9.52
CA PRO A 56 -0.51 20.45 -10.48
C PRO A 56 0.16 21.74 -10.00
N SER A 57 1.46 21.70 -9.71
CA SER A 57 2.31 22.89 -9.86
C SER A 57 2.73 23.02 -11.31
#